data_AF-E7RCP0-F1
#
_entry.id   AF-E7RCP0-F1
#
_cell.length_a   1.000
_cell.length_b   1.000
_cell.length_c   1.000
_cell.angle_alpha   90.00
_cell.angle_beta   90.00
_cell.angle_gamma   90.00
#
_symmetry.space_group_name_H-M   'P 1'
#
loop_
_entity.id
_entity.type
_entity.pdbx_description
1 polymer ?
#
loop_
_entity_poly.entity_id
_entity_poly.type
_entity_poly.pdbx_seq_one_letter_code
_entity_poly.pdbx_strand_id
1 'polypeptide(L)' 'MKNPWIAGILSFVFPGIGHLYLGKVKKGLLLVIINIISILTIGLIVGIFGMLIVWIYSIFDSVKLARTSNAVAT' A
#
# COMPACT_ATOMS: atom_id res chain seq x y z
N MET A 1 27.53 25.10 9.08
CA MET A 1 27.27 24.07 10.11
C MET A 1 25.97 23.36 9.73
N LYS A 2 26.00 22.09 9.33
CA LYS A 2 24.78 21.37 8.90
C LYS A 2 23.93 21.11 10.14
N ASN A 3 22.74 21.73 10.20
CA ASN A 3 21.91 21.74 11.39
C ASN A 3 21.14 20.40 11.52
N PRO A 4 21.39 19.58 12.57
CA PRO A 4 20.82 18.23 12.69
C PRO A 4 19.29 18.21 12.77
N TRP A 5 18.68 19.30 13.23
CA TRP A 5 17.23 19.48 13.26
C TRP A 5 16.58 19.46 11.88
N ILE A 6 17.21 20.08 10.86
CA ILE A 6 16.71 20.06 9.48
C ILE A 6 16.78 18.64 8.90
N ALA A 7 17.82 17.87 9.23
CA ALA A 7 17.96 16.50 8.75
C ALA A 7 16.93 15.53 9.39
N GLY A 8 16.54 15.80 10.64
CA GLY A 8 15.45 15.10 11.32
C GLY A 8 14.10 15.37 10.65
N ILE A 9 13.79 16.64 10.41
CA ILE A 9 12.53 17.05 9.74
C ILE A 9 12.47 16.55 8.30
N LEU A 10 13.58 16.58 7.54
CA LEU A 10 13.65 15.99 6.20
C LEU A 10 13.46 14.47 6.20
N SER A 11 13.90 13.77 7.25
CA SER A 11 13.66 12.32 7.40
C SER A 11 12.21 12.01 7.76
N PHE A 12 11.50 12.95 8.38
CA PHE A 12 10.09 12.82 8.76
C PHE A 12 9.15 12.90 7.55
N VAL A 13 9.51 13.72 6.55
CA VAL A 13 8.71 13.88 5.32
C VAL A 13 8.93 12.71 4.35
N PHE A 14 10.15 12.17 4.27
CA PHE A 14 10.44 11.01 3.45
C PHE A 14 11.63 10.21 4.03
N PRO A 15 11.44 8.92 4.37
CA PRO A 15 12.52 8.09 4.90
C PRO A 15 13.64 7.96 3.86
N GLY A 16 14.83 8.47 4.20
CA GLY A 16 16.03 8.42 3.36
C GLY A 16 16.57 9.78 2.90
N ILE A 17 15.74 10.84 2.86
CA ILE A 17 16.17 12.18 2.39
C ILE A 17 17.10 12.87 3.40
N GLY A 18 16.88 12.70 4.71
CA GLY A 18 17.81 13.27 5.71
C GLY A 18 19.21 12.65 5.66
N HIS A 19 19.35 11.39 5.23
CA HIS A 19 20.65 10.76 5.04
C HIS A 19 21.39 11.28 3.80
N LEU A 20 20.66 11.67 2.75
CA LEU A 20 21.22 12.35 1.57
C LEU A 20 21.75 13.75 1.95
N TYR A 21 21.04 14.48 2.82
CA TYR A 21 21.48 15.80 3.31
C TYR A 21 22.79 15.73 4.12
N LEU A 22 22.97 14.65 4.91
CA LEU A 22 24.21 14.38 5.64
C LEU A 22 25.36 13.88 4.74
N GLY A 23 25.16 13.71 3.42
CA GLY A 23 26.15 13.13 2.51
C GLY A 23 26.30 11.61 2.63
N LYS A 24 25.46 10.95 3.45
CA LYS A 24 25.45 9.48 3.64
C LYS A 24 24.51 8.82 2.63
N VAL A 25 24.82 8.99 1.34
CA VAL A 25 24.01 8.52 0.20
C VAL A 25 23.68 7.03 0.31
N LYS A 26 24.65 6.19 0.68
CA LYS A 26 24.46 4.73 0.82
C LYS A 26 23.36 4.35 1.82
N LYS A 27 23.30 5.01 2.99
CA LYS A 27 22.29 4.73 4.01
C LYS A 27 20.92 5.28 3.63
N GLY A 28 20.88 6.45 2.98
CA GLY A 28 19.63 7.03 2.49
C GLY A 28 18.97 6.16 1.43
N LEU A 29 19.76 5.68 0.45
CA LEU A 29 19.28 4.81 -0.62
C LEU A 29 18.74 3.48 -0.07
N LEU A 30 19.42 2.88 0.90
CA LEU A 30 18.97 1.65 1.56
C LEU A 30 17.58 1.83 2.20
N LEU A 31 17.36 2.95 2.90
CA LEU A 31 16.08 3.24 3.55
C LEU A 31 14.96 3.49 2.54
N VAL A 32 15.23 4.18 1.44
CA VAL A 32 14.24 4.38 0.37
C VAL A 32 13.82 3.05 -0.25
N ILE A 33 14.77 2.16 -0.55
CA ILE A 33 14.48 0.84 -1.12
C ILE A 33 13.61 0.01 -0.17
N ILE A 34 13.98 -0.04 1.12
CA ILE A 34 13.19 -0.75 2.14
C ILE A 34 11.77 -0.18 2.23
N ASN A 35 11.63 1.14 2.15
CA ASN A 35 10.32 1.79 2.22
C ASN A 35 9.43 1.43 1.01
N ILE A 36 10.00 1.45 -0.20
CA ILE A 36 9.30 1.03 -1.43
C ILE A 36 8.84 -0.43 -1.32
N ILE A 37 9.70 -1.34 -0.87
CA ILE A 37 9.37 -2.75 -0.69
C ILE A 37 8.23 -2.91 0.33
N SER A 38 8.28 -2.16 1.42
CA SER A 38 7.26 -2.21 2.46
C SER A 38 5.89 -1.74 1.94
N ILE A 39 5.84 -0.62 1.20
CA ILE A 39 4.61 -0.11 0.59
C ILE A 39 4.04 -1.11 -0.42
N LEU A 40 4.88 -1.68 -1.28
CA LEU A 40 4.46 -2.68 -2.26
C LEU A 40 3.87 -3.93 -1.59
N THR A 41 4.50 -4.37 -0.50
CA THR A 41 4.05 -5.55 0.26
C THR A 41 2.69 -5.30 0.93
N ILE A 42 2.49 -4.11 1.53
CA ILE A 42 1.19 -3.72 2.11
C ILE A 42 0.11 -3.71 1.03
N GLY A 43 0.38 -3.10 -0.12
CA GLY A 43 -0.57 -3.07 -1.24
C GLY A 43 -0.95 -4.46 -1.74
N LEU A 44 0.01 -5.38 -1.83
CA LEU A 44 -0.23 -6.76 -2.25
C LEU A 44 -1.12 -7.52 -1.24
N ILE A 45 -0.80 -7.41 0.06
CA ILE A 45 -1.56 -8.07 1.13
C ILE A 45 -3.00 -7.54 1.14
N VAL A 46 -3.18 -6.22 1.13
CA VAL A 46 -4.51 -5.59 1.10
C VAL A 46 -5.27 -6.00 -0.17
N GLY A 47 -4.60 -6.06 -1.32
CA GLY A 47 -5.19 -6.49 -2.59
C GLY A 47 -5.69 -7.94 -2.55
N ILE A 48 -4.92 -8.86 -1.96
CA ILE A 48 -5.30 -10.27 -1.81
C ILE A 48 -6.56 -10.39 -0.94
N PHE A 49 -6.59 -9.73 0.22
CA PHE A 49 -7.78 -9.73 1.09
C PHE A 49 -8.99 -9.08 0.40
N GLY A 50 -8.78 -7.98 -0.31
CA GLY A 50 -9.83 -7.33 -1.11
C GLY A 50 -10.43 -8.26 -2.16
N MET A 51 -9.59 -9.00 -2.90
CA MET A 51 -10.06 -9.98 -3.88
C MET A 51 -10.89 -11.09 -3.26
N LEU A 52 -10.50 -11.62 -2.09
CA LEU A 52 -11.30 -12.64 -1.40
C LEU A 52 -12.68 -12.12 -1.00
N ILE A 53 -12.76 -10.88 -0.51
CA ILE A 53 -14.04 -10.25 -0.15
C ILE A 53 -14.93 -10.07 -1.38
N VAL A 54 -14.38 -9.54 -2.48
CA VAL A 54 -15.10 -9.37 -3.75
C VAL A 54 -15.58 -10.72 -4.29
N TRP A 55 -14.77 -11.76 -4.16
CA TRP A 55 -15.13 -13.10 -4.63
C TRP A 55 -16.32 -13.67 -3.86
N ILE A 56 -16.30 -13.57 -2.53
CA ILE A 56 -17.44 -13.97 -1.68
C ILE A 56 -18.69 -13.15 -2.02
N TYR A 57 -18.54 -11.82 -2.15
CA TYR A 57 -19.63 -10.94 -2.54
C TYR A 57 -20.25 -11.34 -3.88
N SER A 58 -19.42 -11.66 -4.88
CA SER A 58 -19.85 -12.10 -6.21
C SER A 58 -20.69 -13.38 -6.18
N ILE A 59 -20.33 -14.34 -5.31
CA ILE A 59 -21.13 -15.56 -5.12
C ILE A 59 -22.54 -15.21 -4.62
N PHE A 60 -22.66 -14.38 -3.58
CA PHE A 60 -23.96 -13.99 -3.06
C PHE A 60 -24.79 -13.19 -4.07
N ASP A 61 -24.15 -12.28 -4.80
CA ASP A 61 -24.79 -11.50 -5.84
C ASP A 61 -25.35 -12.39 -6.96
N SER A 62 -24.56 -13.36 -7.43
CA SER A 62 -24.99 -14.32 -8.46
C SER A 62 -26.21 -15.14 -8.06
N VAL A 63 -26.29 -15.57 -6.79
CA VAL A 63 -27.44 -16.33 -6.28
C VAL A 63 -28.69 -15.47 -6.20
N LYS A 64 -28.55 -14.21 -5.76
CA LYS A 64 -29.67 -13.27 -5.70
C LYS A 64 -30.18 -12.92 -7.09
N LEU A 65 -29.27 -12.71 -8.03
CA LEU A 65 -29.59 -12.42 -9.43
C LEU A 65 -30.32 -13.59 -10.10
N ALA A 66 -29.85 -14.82 -9.90
CA ALA A 66 -30.49 -16.03 -10.43
C ALA A 66 -31.94 -16.21 -9.91
N ARG A 67 -32.18 -15.97 -8.61
CA ARG A 67 -33.54 -16.06 -8.03
C ARG A 67 -34.48 -15.00 -8.60
N THR A 68 -34.00 -13.78 -8.76
CA THR A 68 -34.79 -12.66 -9.30
C THR A 68 -35.14 -12.89 -10.77
N SER A 69 -34.18 -13.35 -11.58
CA SER A 69 -34.40 -13.70 -12.98
C SER A 69 -35.45 -14.81 -13.15
N ASN A 70 -35.42 -15.85 -12.30
CA ASN A 70 -36.38 -16.95 -12.39
C ASN A 70 -37.80 -16.53 -11.96
N ALA A 71 -37.94 -15.62 -11.00
CA ALA A 71 -39.23 -15.12 -10.55
C ALA A 71 -39.91 -14.16 -11.54
N VAL A 72 -39.14 -13.47 -12.39
CA VAL A 72 -39.67 -12.58 -13.44
C VAL A 72 -40.02 -13.36 -14.71
N ALA A 73 -39.41 -14.53 -14.93
CA ALA A 73 -39.66 -15.39 -16.09
C ALA A 73 -40.90 -16.29 -15.96
N THR A 74 -41.58 -16.26 -14.79
CA THR A 74 -42.86 -16.93 -14.51
C THR A 74 -43.98 -15.92 -14.36
#